data_AF-A0A8H5PB20-F1
#
_entry.id   AF-A0A8H5PB20-F1
#
_cell.length_a   1.000
_cell.length_b   1.000
_cell.length_c   1.000
_cell.angle_alpha   90.00
_cell.angle_beta   90.00
_cell.angle_gamma   90.00
#
_symmetry.space_group_name_H-M   'P 1'
#
loop_
_entity.id
_entity.type
_entity.pdbx_description
1 polymer ?
#
loop_
_entity_poly.entity_id
_entity_poly.type
_entity_poly.pdbx_seq_one_letter_code
_entity_poly.pdbx_strand_id
1 'polypeptide(L)'
;MVDMPKYGLLLVVLCLALLSSSGQSDISIEKSPFSDSSNSPEDQLRSDLWSKARLILGYVSTDMSLEAAQASMLASIYMGASGAVAEAFHWAHATAVKCETMARLQAKRDTISGGFRRLYWMSFIYECDFISEISIVSPSGIARYEDKIPYPAFTAENHPISPDSSEARSQEELVAFQITTNSAIRRFLNTVNSVVYDDKEQFRTRRLNYASWLLRISEDLWSHHSAIYRNLPEFLLSNPSQDVPMTGADTSSPASLQSPTARIQGIPIGNNSWNILRIKGRYYAGQYIIHRPFIEFIVLNIDNFESHPCKDAVLKRSRSCLDGCTGFIKHLYYDCHPDGGDDLSDI
;
A
#
# COMPACT_ATOMS: atom_id res chain seq x y z
N MET A 1 29.40 9.54 19.88
CA MET A 1 28.56 8.34 20.01
C MET A 1 27.72 8.25 18.75
N VAL A 2 27.65 7.11 18.07
CA VAL A 2 26.85 6.96 16.84
C VAL A 2 25.37 6.94 17.22
N ASP A 3 24.55 7.72 16.54
CA ASP A 3 23.10 7.73 16.69
C ASP A 3 22.52 6.46 16.04
N MET A 4 22.21 5.46 16.88
CA MET A 4 21.87 4.10 16.43
C MET A 4 20.60 4.04 15.57
N PRO A 5 19.50 4.74 15.90
CA PRO A 5 18.34 4.86 15.00
C PRO A 5 18.68 5.36 13.60
N LYS A 6 19.49 6.43 13.50
CA LYS A 6 19.91 6.97 12.20
C LYS A 6 20.81 6.00 11.43
N TYR A 7 21.69 5.30 12.14
CA TYR A 7 22.53 4.29 11.52
C TYR A 7 21.73 3.11 10.99
N GLY A 8 20.76 2.61 11.77
CA GLY A 8 19.82 1.56 11.33
C GLY A 8 19.02 2.00 10.11
N LEU A 9 18.47 3.23 10.13
CA LEU A 9 17.76 3.82 9.00
C LEU A 9 18.61 3.84 7.73
N LEU A 10 19.86 4.30 7.83
CA LEU A 10 20.80 4.34 6.71
C LEU A 10 21.04 2.93 6.13
N LEU A 11 21.28 1.93 6.97
CA LEU A 11 21.52 0.56 6.50
C LEU A 11 20.31 0.00 5.73
N VAL A 12 19.10 0.23 6.21
CA VAL A 12 17.88 -0.22 5.53
C VAL A 12 17.67 0.51 4.20
N VAL A 13 17.95 1.82 4.15
CA VAL A 13 17.91 2.58 2.89
C VAL A 13 18.90 2.02 1.86
N LEU A 14 20.11 1.63 2.28
CA LEU A 14 21.08 0.99 1.40
C LEU A 14 20.61 -0.38 0.90
N CYS A 15 19.95 -1.18 1.74
CA CYS A 15 19.36 -2.46 1.32
C CYS A 15 18.29 -2.26 0.24
N LEU A 16 17.40 -1.28 0.43
CA LEU A 16 16.37 -0.91 -0.56
C LEU A 16 16.98 -0.37 -1.86
N ALA A 17 18.04 0.43 -1.77
CA ALA A 17 18.71 0.95 -2.95
C ALA A 17 19.33 -0.17 -3.79
N LEU A 18 19.99 -1.15 -3.16
CA LEU A 18 20.55 -2.32 -3.84
C LEU A 18 19.48 -3.21 -4.47
N LEU A 19 18.39 -3.46 -3.73
CA LEU A 19 17.24 -4.20 -4.28
C LEU A 19 16.65 -3.47 -5.49
N SER A 20 16.41 -2.16 -5.38
CA SER A 20 15.90 -1.36 -6.48
C SER A 20 16.84 -1.31 -7.68
N SER A 21 18.17 -1.30 -7.46
CA SER A 21 19.14 -1.27 -8.57
C SER A 21 19.27 -2.60 -9.29
N SER A 22 18.91 -3.71 -8.65
CA SER A 22 18.93 -5.04 -9.28
C SER A 22 17.85 -5.18 -10.36
N GLY A 23 16.75 -4.40 -10.26
CA GLY A 23 15.59 -4.53 -11.15
C GLY A 23 14.85 -5.88 -11.03
N GLN A 24 15.24 -6.73 -10.07
CA GLN A 24 14.67 -8.04 -9.85
C GLN A 24 13.70 -8.03 -8.68
N SER A 25 12.73 -8.95 -8.71
CA SER A 25 11.87 -9.28 -7.58
C SER A 25 12.36 -10.59 -6.99
N ASP A 26 12.69 -10.63 -5.69
CA ASP A 26 13.07 -11.88 -5.02
C ASP A 26 11.83 -12.76 -4.70
N ILE A 27 10.63 -12.33 -5.11
CA ILE A 27 9.39 -13.09 -4.93
C ILE A 27 9.41 -14.29 -5.88
N SER A 28 9.77 -15.46 -5.34
CA SER A 28 9.65 -16.74 -6.05
C SER A 28 8.53 -17.59 -5.46
N ILE A 29 7.62 -18.05 -6.33
CA ILE A 29 6.55 -19.01 -5.98
C ILE A 29 7.14 -20.42 -5.78
N GLU A 30 8.20 -20.74 -6.52
CA GLU A 30 8.92 -22.01 -6.41
C GLU A 30 10.29 -21.74 -5.78
N LYS A 31 10.45 -22.06 -4.49
CA LYS A 31 11.78 -22.37 -3.98
C LYS A 31 12.18 -23.71 -4.58
N SER A 32 12.68 -23.71 -5.83
CA SER A 32 13.47 -24.84 -6.30
C SER A 32 14.64 -24.98 -5.33
N PRO A 33 14.80 -26.11 -4.63
CA PRO A 33 15.92 -26.31 -3.72
C PRO A 33 17.28 -26.36 -4.44
N PHE A 34 17.30 -26.19 -5.78
CA PHE A 34 18.48 -26.32 -6.63
C PHE A 34 18.63 -25.23 -7.70
N SER A 35 17.92 -24.09 -7.62
CA SER A 35 18.37 -22.94 -8.41
C SER A 35 19.57 -22.35 -7.70
N ASP A 36 20.77 -22.60 -8.22
CA ASP A 36 21.97 -21.85 -7.87
C ASP A 36 21.60 -20.38 -7.86
N SER A 37 21.49 -19.79 -6.66
CA SER A 37 21.39 -18.36 -6.51
C SER A 37 22.54 -17.80 -7.31
N SER A 38 22.25 -17.01 -8.33
CA SER A 38 23.26 -16.22 -9.00
C SER A 38 24.01 -15.47 -7.90
N ASN A 39 25.20 -15.95 -7.54
CA ASN A 39 26.05 -15.40 -6.49
C ASN A 39 26.64 -14.08 -6.99
N SER A 40 25.76 -13.12 -7.31
CA SER A 40 26.17 -11.79 -7.66
C SER A 40 26.80 -11.17 -6.42
N PRO A 41 27.95 -10.49 -6.54
CA PRO A 41 28.55 -9.77 -5.42
C PRO A 41 27.59 -8.77 -4.77
N GLU A 42 26.62 -8.25 -5.53
CA GLU A 42 25.58 -7.33 -5.06
C GLU A 42 24.56 -8.02 -4.14
N ASP A 43 24.16 -9.25 -4.44
CA ASP A 43 23.26 -10.03 -3.58
C ASP A 43 23.92 -10.40 -2.25
N GLN A 44 25.20 -10.79 -2.30
CA GLN A 44 25.96 -11.06 -1.08
C GLN A 44 26.11 -9.79 -0.23
N LEU A 45 26.44 -8.66 -0.85
CA LEU A 45 26.54 -7.37 -0.16
C LEU A 45 25.21 -6.96 0.48
N ARG A 46 24.09 -7.13 -0.25
CA ARG A 46 22.74 -6.87 0.24
C ARG A 46 22.39 -7.75 1.44
N SER A 47 22.70 -9.04 1.38
CA SER A 47 22.52 -9.98 2.50
C SER A 47 23.34 -9.61 3.73
N ASP A 48 24.61 -9.23 3.54
CA ASP A 48 25.50 -8.81 4.63
C ASP A 48 25.04 -7.49 5.27
N LEU A 49 24.58 -6.53 4.46
CA LEU A 49 24.01 -5.27 4.92
C LEU A 49 22.72 -5.51 5.70
N TRP A 50 21.83 -6.36 5.19
CA TRP A 50 20.59 -6.70 5.88
C TRP A 50 20.85 -7.40 7.22
N SER A 51 21.83 -8.31 7.26
CA SER A 51 22.25 -8.97 8.50
C SER A 51 22.70 -7.96 9.56
N LYS A 52 23.47 -6.94 9.17
CA LYS A 52 23.85 -5.83 10.05
C LYS A 52 22.65 -4.97 10.44
N ALA A 53 21.78 -4.62 9.48
CA ALA A 53 20.59 -3.82 9.73
C ALA A 53 19.68 -4.49 10.77
N ARG A 54 19.46 -5.81 10.67
CA ARG A 54 18.68 -6.59 11.63
C ARG A 54 19.21 -6.50 13.06
N LEU A 55 20.53 -6.56 13.25
CA LEU A 55 21.14 -6.41 14.58
C LEU A 55 20.85 -5.02 15.17
N ILE A 56 20.99 -3.97 14.36
CA ILE A 56 20.71 -2.60 14.78
C ILE A 56 19.23 -2.38 15.05
N LEU A 57 18.34 -2.90 14.18
CA LEU A 57 16.89 -2.84 14.36
C LEU A 57 16.45 -3.57 15.64
N GLY A 58 17.08 -4.70 15.97
CA GLY A 58 16.90 -5.37 17.25
C GLY A 58 17.30 -4.49 18.43
N TYR A 59 18.44 -3.80 18.34
CA TYR A 59 18.90 -2.87 19.38
C TYR A 59 17.97 -1.66 19.55
N VAL A 60 17.48 -1.07 18.46
CA VAL A 60 16.56 0.09 18.50
C VAL A 60 15.08 -0.31 18.58
N SER A 61 14.79 -1.59 18.83
CA SER A 61 13.42 -2.12 18.81
C SER A 61 12.49 -1.46 19.83
N THR A 62 13.00 -0.99 20.97
CA THR A 62 12.23 -0.27 21.99
C THR A 62 12.32 1.26 21.85
N ASP A 63 13.14 1.76 20.92
CA ASP A 63 13.29 3.19 20.68
C ASP A 63 12.01 3.75 20.03
N MET A 64 11.51 4.87 20.57
CA MET A 64 10.27 5.54 20.16
C MET A 64 10.54 6.83 19.36
N SER A 65 11.75 6.99 18.82
CA SER A 65 12.11 8.06 17.89
C SER A 65 11.46 7.89 16.52
N LEU A 66 11.40 8.99 15.78
CA LEU A 66 10.90 9.00 14.41
C LEU A 66 11.78 8.13 13.50
N GLU A 67 13.10 8.22 13.68
CA GLU A 67 14.10 7.49 12.89
C GLU A 67 14.00 5.98 13.11
N ALA A 68 13.80 5.52 14.35
CA ALA A 68 13.60 4.09 14.63
C ALA A 68 12.30 3.55 14.00
N ALA A 69 11.24 4.36 14.00
CA ALA A 69 9.98 4.02 13.35
C ALA A 69 10.10 4.04 11.81
N GLN A 70 10.81 5.00 11.23
CA GLN A 70 11.13 5.02 9.80
C GLN A 70 11.97 3.81 9.38
N ALA A 71 12.97 3.43 10.17
CA ALA A 71 13.80 2.27 9.92
C ALA A 71 12.96 0.98 9.93
N SER A 72 12.06 0.84 10.90
CA SER A 72 11.11 -0.29 10.97
C SER A 72 10.15 -0.31 9.78
N MET A 73 9.65 0.84 9.34
CA MET A 73 8.73 0.91 8.18
C MET A 73 9.43 0.51 6.88
N LEU A 74 10.65 1.02 6.66
CA LEU A 74 11.44 0.66 5.48
C LEU A 74 11.88 -0.80 5.51
N ALA A 75 12.14 -1.36 6.70
CA ALA A 75 12.41 -2.78 6.87
C ALA A 75 11.19 -3.63 6.45
N SER A 76 9.97 -3.18 6.78
CA SER A 76 8.74 -3.83 6.30
C SER A 76 8.67 -3.86 4.78
N ILE A 77 8.92 -2.73 4.13
CA ILE A 77 8.89 -2.60 2.67
C ILE A 77 9.95 -3.49 2.03
N TYR A 78 11.18 -3.48 2.57
CA TYR A 78 12.27 -4.33 2.10
C TYR A 78 11.90 -5.82 2.18
N MET A 79 11.42 -6.28 3.34
CA MET A 79 11.03 -7.68 3.50
C MET A 79 9.84 -8.08 2.62
N GLY A 80 8.89 -7.17 2.40
CA GLY A 80 7.77 -7.40 1.49
C GLY A 80 8.24 -7.58 0.05
N ALA A 81 9.15 -6.71 -0.40
CA ALA A 81 9.75 -6.81 -1.74
C ALA A 81 10.65 -8.04 -1.90
N SER A 82 11.24 -8.54 -0.81
CA SER A 82 11.96 -9.82 -0.79
C SER A 82 11.06 -11.07 -0.61
N GLY A 83 9.73 -10.91 -0.68
CA GLY A 83 8.77 -12.02 -0.57
C GLY A 83 8.56 -12.59 0.85
N ALA A 84 9.16 -11.98 1.87
CA ALA A 84 9.07 -12.42 3.26
C ALA A 84 7.89 -11.75 3.98
N VAL A 85 6.66 -12.10 3.58
CA VAL A 85 5.40 -11.48 4.03
C VAL A 85 5.26 -11.44 5.56
N ALA A 86 5.61 -12.52 6.26
CA ALA A 86 5.51 -12.58 7.73
C ALA A 86 6.46 -11.59 8.43
N GLU A 87 7.69 -11.45 7.91
CA GLU A 87 8.65 -10.47 8.43
C GLU A 87 8.23 -9.04 8.06
N ALA A 88 7.72 -8.84 6.84
CA ALA A 88 7.17 -7.56 6.41
C ALA A 88 6.06 -7.09 7.35
N PHE A 89 5.13 -7.99 7.70
CA PHE A 89 4.08 -7.71 8.66
C PHE A 89 4.62 -7.37 10.05
N HIS A 90 5.59 -8.16 10.56
CA HIS A 90 6.20 -7.90 11.87
C HIS A 90 6.74 -6.47 11.97
N TRP A 91 7.49 -6.02 10.95
CA TRP A 91 8.07 -4.68 10.92
C TRP A 91 7.02 -3.57 10.72
N ALA A 92 5.97 -3.82 9.91
CA ALA A 92 4.85 -2.88 9.76
C ALA A 92 4.10 -2.68 11.08
N HIS A 93 3.83 -3.78 11.79
CA HIS A 93 3.16 -3.72 13.08
C HIS A 93 4.04 -3.04 14.14
N ALA A 94 5.34 -3.34 14.19
CA ALA A 94 6.27 -2.65 15.08
C ALA A 94 6.30 -1.13 14.82
N THR A 95 6.24 -0.72 13.56
CA THR A 95 6.08 0.70 13.17
C THR A 95 4.77 1.27 13.69
N ALA A 96 3.66 0.55 13.53
CA ALA A 96 2.34 1.01 13.96
C ALA A 96 2.27 1.22 15.48
N VAL A 97 2.87 0.33 16.27
CA VAL A 97 2.99 0.48 17.73
C VAL A 97 3.78 1.74 18.10
N LYS A 98 4.90 2.01 17.42
CA LYS A 98 5.69 3.25 17.62
C LYS A 98 4.88 4.48 17.26
N CYS A 99 4.18 4.45 16.12
CA CYS A 99 3.32 5.54 15.66
C CYS A 99 2.15 5.79 16.61
N GLU A 100 1.52 4.75 17.17
CA GLU A 100 0.47 4.87 18.18
C GLU A 100 0.98 5.58 19.44
N THR A 101 2.15 5.18 19.94
CA THR A 101 2.75 5.79 21.13
C THR A 101 3.11 7.26 20.86
N MET A 102 3.74 7.55 19.72
CA MET A 102 4.05 8.92 19.32
C MET A 102 2.79 9.76 19.11
N ALA A 103 1.72 9.20 18.51
CA ALA A 103 0.45 9.88 18.28
C ALA A 103 -0.21 10.27 19.60
N ARG A 104 -0.17 9.38 20.60
CA ARG A 104 -0.64 9.68 21.96
C ARG A 104 0.06 10.89 22.58
N LEU A 105 1.37 11.01 22.38
CA LEU A 105 2.17 12.13 22.88
C LEU A 105 1.95 13.41 22.07
N GLN A 106 1.85 13.29 20.75
CA GLN A 106 1.71 14.43 19.83
C GLN A 106 0.29 14.98 19.76
N ALA A 107 -0.74 14.19 20.06
CA ALA A 107 -2.14 14.65 20.10
C ALA A 107 -2.41 15.75 21.15
N LYS A 108 -1.45 16.01 22.05
CA LYS A 108 -1.51 17.11 23.04
C LYS A 108 -0.74 18.37 22.59
N ARG A 109 -0.08 18.33 21.43
CA ARG A 109 0.74 19.43 20.91
C ARG A 109 -0.03 20.21 19.86
N ASP A 110 0.23 21.51 19.78
CA ASP A 110 -0.40 22.39 18.78
C ASP A 110 0.10 22.10 17.36
N THR A 111 1.35 21.61 17.23
CA THR A 111 1.97 21.32 15.94
C THR A 111 2.54 19.91 15.89
N ILE A 112 2.14 19.18 14.84
CA ILE A 112 2.58 17.82 14.53
C ILE A 112 3.49 17.89 13.31
N SER A 113 4.70 17.34 13.40
CA SER A 113 5.69 17.40 12.32
C SER A 113 5.20 16.70 11.05
N GLY A 114 5.52 17.27 9.87
CA GLY A 114 5.13 16.68 8.57
C GLY A 114 5.70 15.28 8.35
N GLY A 115 6.94 15.04 8.79
CA GLY A 115 7.57 13.72 8.73
C GLY A 115 6.80 12.66 9.52
N PHE A 116 6.36 13.00 10.74
CA PHE A 116 5.53 12.09 11.54
C PHE A 116 4.15 11.86 10.93
N ARG A 117 3.46 12.90 10.41
CA ARG A 117 2.16 12.73 9.74
C ARG A 117 2.26 11.72 8.58
N ARG A 118 3.27 11.86 7.73
CA ARG A 118 3.51 10.93 6.60
C ARG A 118 3.75 9.51 7.09
N LEU A 119 4.62 9.33 8.08
CA LEU A 119 4.91 8.01 8.64
C LEU A 119 3.69 7.38 9.29
N TYR A 120 2.92 8.14 10.08
CA TYR A 120 1.70 7.69 10.72
C TYR A 120 0.70 7.15 9.71
N TRP A 121 0.39 7.92 8.67
CA TRP A 121 -0.60 7.51 7.67
C TRP A 121 -0.10 6.36 6.80
N MET A 122 1.20 6.30 6.48
CA MET A 122 1.80 5.15 5.80
C MET A 122 1.71 3.88 6.66
N SER A 123 2.07 3.98 7.95
CA SER A 123 1.97 2.87 8.89
C SER A 123 0.53 2.41 9.08
N PHE A 124 -0.42 3.35 9.16
CA PHE A 124 -1.85 3.04 9.25
C PHE A 124 -2.32 2.26 8.03
N ILE A 125 -1.97 2.71 6.82
CA ILE A 125 -2.34 2.04 5.58
C ILE A 125 -1.79 0.60 5.56
N TYR A 126 -0.49 0.43 5.82
CA TYR A 126 0.17 -0.87 5.76
C TYR A 126 -0.35 -1.84 6.82
N GLU A 127 -0.55 -1.39 8.06
CA GLU A 127 -1.10 -2.26 9.10
C GLU A 127 -2.52 -2.70 8.74
N CYS A 128 -3.36 -1.80 8.21
CA CYS A 128 -4.70 -2.17 7.77
C CYS A 128 -4.67 -3.14 6.58
N ASP A 129 -3.76 -2.94 5.62
CA ASP A 129 -3.48 -3.85 4.49
C ASP A 129 -3.16 -5.27 5.00
N PHE A 130 -2.19 -5.40 5.89
CA PHE A 130 -1.85 -6.72 6.44
C PHE A 130 -2.94 -7.34 7.32
N ILE A 131 -3.62 -6.56 8.16
CA ILE A 131 -4.69 -7.10 9.02
C ILE A 131 -5.83 -7.68 8.18
N SER A 132 -6.20 -7.02 7.08
CA SER A 132 -7.24 -7.51 6.18
C SER A 132 -6.89 -8.81 5.45
N GLU A 133 -5.60 -9.12 5.31
CA GLU A 133 -5.13 -10.32 4.59
C GLU A 133 -4.76 -11.46 5.53
N ILE A 134 -4.09 -11.15 6.65
CA ILE A 134 -3.44 -12.15 7.51
C ILE A 134 -4.28 -12.45 8.75
N SER A 135 -5.03 -11.49 9.31
CA SER A 135 -5.99 -11.67 10.43
C SER A 135 -5.50 -12.45 11.67
N ILE A 136 -4.19 -12.67 11.86
CA ILE A 136 -3.63 -13.50 12.95
C ILE A 136 -3.33 -12.69 14.23
N VAL A 137 -3.13 -11.37 14.13
CA VAL A 137 -2.67 -10.54 15.26
C VAL A 137 -3.62 -9.38 15.53
N SER A 138 -3.77 -9.04 16.81
CA SER A 138 -4.56 -7.89 17.23
C SER A 138 -3.97 -6.57 16.67
N PRO A 139 -4.82 -5.61 16.25
CA PRO A 139 -4.36 -4.31 15.77
C PRO A 139 -3.52 -3.57 16.83
N SER A 140 -2.51 -2.81 16.42
CA SER A 140 -1.65 -2.01 17.31
C SER A 140 -2.43 -0.96 18.13
N GLY A 141 -3.59 -0.55 17.64
CA GLY A 141 -4.36 0.57 18.19
C GLY A 141 -4.10 1.91 17.50
N ILE A 142 -3.25 1.95 16.47
CA ILE A 142 -2.98 3.17 15.69
C ILE A 142 -4.26 3.86 15.21
N ALA A 143 -5.27 3.10 14.78
CA ALA A 143 -6.56 3.61 14.31
C ALA A 143 -7.30 4.51 15.34
N ARG A 144 -7.02 4.38 16.64
CA ARG A 144 -7.65 5.24 17.68
C ARG A 144 -7.27 6.72 17.58
N TYR A 145 -6.23 7.04 16.81
CA TYR A 145 -5.70 8.39 16.66
C TYR A 145 -5.95 8.97 15.27
N GLU A 146 -6.73 8.30 14.40
CA GLU A 146 -6.96 8.73 13.02
C GLU A 146 -7.66 10.09 12.89
N ASP A 147 -8.45 10.48 13.89
CA ASP A 147 -9.11 11.79 13.96
C ASP A 147 -8.25 12.87 14.64
N LYS A 148 -7.12 12.47 15.24
CA LYS A 148 -6.22 13.37 15.97
C LYS A 148 -4.97 13.72 15.17
N ILE A 149 -4.55 12.84 14.28
CA ILE A 149 -3.39 13.07 13.42
C ILE A 149 -3.89 13.61 12.07
N PRO A 150 -3.60 14.87 11.71
CA PRO A 150 -4.05 15.42 10.44
C PRO A 150 -3.37 14.71 9.27
N TYR A 151 -4.04 14.69 8.12
CA TYR A 151 -3.41 14.25 6.88
C TYR A 151 -2.15 15.08 6.55
N PRO A 152 -1.19 14.50 5.81
CA PRO A 152 -0.07 15.26 5.29
C PRO A 152 -0.61 16.35 4.36
N ALA A 153 -0.30 17.61 4.68
CA ALA A 153 -0.63 18.75 3.84
C ALA A 153 0.67 19.38 3.33
N PHE A 154 0.67 19.81 2.08
CA PHE A 154 1.72 20.66 1.55
C PHE A 154 1.45 22.11 1.99
N THR A 155 2.44 22.76 2.61
CA THR A 155 2.35 24.17 3.00
C THR A 155 3.43 24.95 2.25
N ALA A 156 3.01 25.72 1.25
CA ALA A 156 3.88 26.51 0.38
C ALA A 156 4.74 27.55 1.12
N GLU A 157 4.37 27.89 2.37
CA GLU A 157 4.97 28.98 3.17
C GLU A 157 6.34 28.65 3.76
N ASN A 158 6.74 27.37 3.81
CA ASN A 158 7.97 26.94 4.51
C ASN A 158 9.19 26.70 3.59
N HIS A 159 9.07 26.90 2.27
CA HIS A 159 10.14 26.58 1.32
C HIS A 159 10.63 27.82 0.55
N PRO A 160 11.93 28.16 0.60
CA PRO A 160 12.49 29.29 -0.13
C PRO A 160 12.36 29.08 -1.64
N ILE A 161 12.04 30.14 -2.38
CA ILE A 161 11.77 30.12 -3.82
C ILE A 161 13.11 30.14 -4.57
N SER A 162 13.67 28.96 -4.81
CA SER A 162 14.80 28.73 -5.73
C SER A 162 14.34 27.83 -6.89
N PRO A 163 14.86 27.94 -8.12
CA PRO A 163 14.48 27.05 -9.23
C PRO A 163 14.60 25.55 -8.87
N ASP A 164 15.69 25.12 -8.22
CA ASP A 164 15.86 23.73 -7.73
C ASP A 164 14.85 23.33 -6.64
N SER A 165 14.25 24.32 -5.95
CA SER A 165 13.22 24.06 -4.93
C SER A 165 11.85 23.81 -5.54
N SER A 166 11.59 24.23 -6.78
CA SER A 166 10.28 24.08 -7.40
C SER A 166 9.94 22.61 -7.65
N GLU A 167 10.92 21.84 -8.13
CA GLU A 167 10.75 20.41 -8.43
C GLU A 167 10.58 19.58 -7.14
N ALA A 168 11.42 19.85 -6.14
CA ALA A 168 11.30 19.22 -4.82
C ALA A 168 9.93 19.50 -4.17
N ARG A 169 9.42 20.73 -4.33
CA ARG A 169 8.08 21.13 -3.84
C ARG A 169 6.96 20.36 -4.54
N SER A 170 7.01 20.23 -5.87
CA SER A 170 6.01 19.46 -6.63
C SER A 170 6.01 17.98 -6.23
N GLN A 171 7.18 17.40 -5.95
CA GLN A 171 7.28 16.02 -5.49
C GLN A 171 6.74 15.83 -4.06
N GLU A 172 7.04 16.76 -3.16
CA GLU A 172 6.49 16.72 -1.79
C GLU A 172 4.97 16.86 -1.77
N GLU A 173 4.42 17.73 -2.62
CA GLU A 173 2.98 17.89 -2.81
C GLU A 173 2.35 16.59 -3.33
N LEU A 174 2.92 16.00 -4.38
CA LEU A 174 2.48 14.71 -4.92
C LEU A 174 2.48 13.61 -3.85
N VAL A 175 3.55 13.48 -3.07
CA VAL A 175 3.65 12.50 -1.97
C VAL A 175 2.57 12.74 -0.91
N ALA A 176 2.31 14.01 -0.56
CA ALA A 176 1.27 14.35 0.40
C ALA A 176 -0.13 13.94 -0.11
N PHE A 177 -0.44 14.23 -1.38
CA PHE A 177 -1.69 13.82 -2.00
C PHE A 177 -1.81 12.29 -2.09
N GLN A 178 -0.75 11.59 -2.48
CA GLN A 178 -0.73 10.13 -2.56
C GLN A 178 -1.04 9.49 -1.20
N ILE A 179 -0.36 9.92 -0.14
CA ILE A 179 -0.60 9.39 1.21
C ILE A 179 -2.02 9.73 1.68
N THR A 180 -2.47 10.96 1.49
CA THR A 180 -3.81 11.42 1.92
C THR A 180 -4.91 10.65 1.22
N THR A 181 -4.85 10.52 -0.11
CA THR A 181 -5.85 9.78 -0.88
C THR A 181 -5.88 8.30 -0.50
N ASN A 182 -4.72 7.64 -0.42
CA ASN A 182 -4.64 6.24 -0.04
C ASN A 182 -5.18 6.00 1.38
N SER A 183 -4.86 6.88 2.33
CA SER A 183 -5.34 6.76 3.72
C SER A 183 -6.83 7.05 3.85
N ALA A 184 -7.37 8.03 3.14
CA ALA A 184 -8.80 8.32 3.11
C ALA A 184 -9.61 7.13 2.55
N ILE A 185 -9.17 6.55 1.42
CA ILE A 185 -9.80 5.35 0.86
C ILE A 185 -9.70 4.19 1.86
N ARG A 186 -8.54 4.01 2.52
CA ARG A 186 -8.37 2.92 3.48
C ARG A 186 -9.27 3.04 4.70
N ARG A 187 -9.41 4.25 5.26
CA ARG A 187 -10.38 4.53 6.34
C ARG A 187 -11.80 4.22 5.90
N PHE A 188 -12.19 4.68 4.72
CA PHE A 188 -13.50 4.39 4.17
C PHE A 188 -13.75 2.88 4.04
N LEU A 189 -12.78 2.10 3.54
CA LEU A 189 -12.91 0.64 3.46
C LEU A 189 -12.97 -0.04 4.83
N ASN A 190 -12.28 0.49 5.85
CA ASN A 190 -12.43 0.00 7.21
C ASN A 190 -13.85 0.27 7.75
N THR A 191 -14.46 1.41 7.42
CA THR A 191 -15.87 1.71 7.72
C THR A 191 -16.83 0.78 6.96
N VAL A 192 -16.56 0.48 5.69
CA VAL A 192 -17.34 -0.52 4.94
C VAL A 192 -17.29 -1.87 5.67
N ASN A 193 -16.10 -2.29 6.10
CA ASN A 193 -15.94 -3.54 6.85
C ASN A 193 -16.76 -3.54 8.14
N SER A 194 -16.71 -2.48 8.94
CA SER A 194 -17.47 -2.42 10.20
C SER A 194 -18.99 -2.34 10.01
N VAL A 195 -19.46 -1.77 8.91
CA VAL A 195 -20.91 -1.66 8.62
C VAL A 195 -21.47 -2.94 8.02
N VAL A 196 -20.71 -3.59 7.14
CA VAL A 196 -21.21 -4.68 6.29
C VAL A 196 -20.84 -6.06 6.82
N TYR A 197 -19.72 -6.18 7.52
CA TYR A 197 -19.14 -7.46 7.95
C TYR A 197 -19.09 -7.61 9.48
N ASP A 198 -19.86 -6.83 10.25
CA ASP A 198 -19.95 -7.03 11.71
C ASP A 198 -20.52 -8.43 12.02
N ASP A 199 -19.78 -9.24 12.79
CA ASP A 199 -20.17 -10.59 13.19
C ASP A 199 -21.53 -10.66 13.88
N LYS A 200 -21.94 -9.58 14.56
CA LYS A 200 -23.28 -9.48 15.18
C LYS A 200 -24.40 -9.43 14.14
N GLU A 201 -24.08 -8.99 12.92
CA GLU A 201 -25.00 -8.84 11.81
C GLU A 201 -25.06 -10.10 10.92
N GLN A 202 -24.11 -11.05 11.06
CA GLN A 202 -24.14 -12.32 10.32
C GLN A 202 -25.42 -13.12 10.57
N PHE A 203 -26.00 -13.08 11.77
CA PHE A 203 -27.31 -13.71 12.07
C PHE A 203 -28.48 -13.10 11.27
N ARG A 204 -28.32 -11.88 10.72
CA ARG A 204 -29.34 -11.20 9.92
C ARG A 204 -29.33 -11.62 8.45
N THR A 205 -28.25 -12.25 7.94
CA THR A 205 -28.14 -12.68 6.52
C THR A 205 -29.24 -13.63 6.06
N ARG A 206 -29.91 -14.33 6.99
CA ARG A 206 -31.05 -15.23 6.72
C ARG A 206 -32.44 -14.57 6.83
N ARG A 207 -32.51 -13.27 7.14
CA ARG A 207 -33.78 -12.55 7.25
C ARG A 207 -34.22 -12.04 5.87
N LEU A 208 -35.52 -12.13 5.59
CA LEU A 208 -36.13 -11.68 4.34
C LEU A 208 -35.80 -10.20 3.99
N ASN A 209 -35.63 -9.35 5.01
CA ASN A 209 -35.35 -7.92 4.81
C ASN A 209 -33.86 -7.61 4.62
N TYR A 210 -32.98 -8.59 4.77
CA TYR A 210 -31.53 -8.38 4.66
C TYR A 210 -31.12 -7.96 3.26
N ALA A 211 -31.68 -8.60 2.22
CA ALA A 211 -31.40 -8.22 0.84
C ALA A 211 -31.75 -6.75 0.56
N SER A 212 -32.91 -6.27 1.03
CA SER A 212 -33.33 -4.88 0.87
C SER A 212 -32.42 -3.90 1.62
N TRP A 213 -32.00 -4.26 2.84
CA TRP A 213 -31.02 -3.47 3.60
C TRP A 213 -29.67 -3.43 2.88
N LEU A 214 -29.18 -4.58 2.42
CA LEU A 214 -27.89 -4.71 1.74
C LEU A 214 -27.87 -3.92 0.42
N LEU A 215 -28.97 -3.98 -0.35
CA LEU A 215 -29.16 -3.17 -1.56
C LEU A 215 -29.06 -1.67 -1.28
N ARG A 216 -29.70 -1.19 -0.20
CA ARG A 216 -29.65 0.21 0.17
C ARG A 216 -28.26 0.63 0.63
N ILE A 217 -27.68 -0.09 1.59
CA ILE A 217 -26.39 0.30 2.17
C ILE A 217 -25.25 0.19 1.16
N SER A 218 -25.27 -0.83 0.30
CA SER A 218 -24.25 -0.97 -0.75
C SER A 218 -24.34 0.13 -1.79
N GLU A 219 -25.54 0.64 -2.12
CA GLU A 219 -25.70 1.77 -3.04
C GLU A 219 -25.11 3.05 -2.43
N ASP A 220 -25.39 3.32 -1.16
CA ASP A 220 -24.84 4.48 -0.45
C ASP A 220 -23.31 4.40 -0.39
N LEU A 221 -22.76 3.24 -0.01
CA LEU A 221 -21.31 3.01 0.07
C LEU A 221 -20.64 3.06 -1.31
N TRP A 222 -21.24 2.45 -2.33
CA TRP A 222 -20.70 2.45 -3.69
C TRP A 222 -20.72 3.85 -4.32
N SER A 223 -21.80 4.60 -4.11
CA SER A 223 -21.91 5.99 -4.57
C SER A 223 -20.79 6.83 -3.98
N HIS A 224 -20.53 6.71 -2.68
CA HIS A 224 -19.43 7.40 -2.01
C HIS A 224 -18.05 6.97 -2.55
N HIS A 225 -17.78 5.68 -2.62
CA HIS A 225 -16.51 5.14 -3.13
C HIS A 225 -16.22 5.58 -4.58
N SER A 226 -17.25 5.51 -5.43
CA SER A 226 -17.17 5.95 -6.83
C SER A 226 -16.96 7.45 -6.93
N ALA A 227 -17.60 8.24 -6.07
CA ALA A 227 -17.41 9.68 -6.04
C ALA A 227 -15.98 10.05 -5.61
N ILE A 228 -15.38 9.36 -4.63
CA ILE A 228 -13.98 9.58 -4.27
C ILE A 228 -13.10 9.41 -5.50
N TYR A 229 -13.22 8.28 -6.21
CA TYR A 229 -12.37 7.97 -7.36
C TYR A 229 -12.58 8.95 -8.52
N ARG A 230 -13.82 9.27 -8.87
CA ARG A 230 -14.15 10.19 -9.99
C ARG A 230 -13.70 11.64 -9.75
N ASN A 231 -13.55 12.04 -8.49
CA ASN A 231 -13.11 13.38 -8.13
C ASN A 231 -11.60 13.42 -7.78
N LEU A 232 -10.85 12.35 -8.02
CA LEU A 232 -9.41 12.38 -7.85
C LEU A 232 -8.77 13.33 -8.88
N PRO A 233 -7.78 14.14 -8.47
CA PRO A 233 -6.99 14.90 -9.43
C PRO A 233 -6.32 14.02 -10.48
N GLU A 234 -6.37 14.44 -11.74
CA GLU A 234 -5.84 13.68 -12.88
C GLU A 234 -4.36 13.34 -12.73
N PHE A 235 -3.57 14.22 -12.08
CA PHE A 235 -2.14 14.00 -11.86
C PHE A 235 -1.84 12.79 -10.95
N LEU A 236 -2.82 12.29 -10.17
CA LEU A 236 -2.70 11.07 -9.37
C LEU A 236 -2.97 9.80 -10.19
N LEU A 237 -3.63 9.94 -11.34
CA LEU A 237 -4.04 8.83 -12.21
C LEU A 237 -3.26 8.77 -13.53
N SER A 238 -2.49 9.81 -13.85
CA SER A 238 -1.66 9.90 -15.05
C SER A 238 -0.18 9.94 -14.69
N ASN A 239 0.64 9.37 -15.57
CA ASN A 239 2.09 9.56 -15.53
C ASN A 239 2.43 10.70 -16.53
N PRO A 240 2.95 11.85 -16.07
CA PRO A 240 3.30 12.95 -16.97
C PRO A 240 4.49 12.62 -17.88
N SER A 241 5.21 11.52 -17.61
CA SER A 241 6.31 11.02 -18.43
C SER A 241 5.83 9.82 -19.23
N GLN A 242 5.97 9.87 -20.56
CA GLN A 242 5.96 8.66 -21.40
C GLN A 242 6.86 7.59 -20.77
N ASP A 243 6.40 6.34 -20.82
CA ASP A 243 7.12 5.16 -20.36
C ASP A 243 8.58 5.20 -20.84
N VAL A 244 9.52 5.36 -19.91
CA VAL A 244 10.88 4.89 -20.15
C VAL A 244 10.82 3.40 -19.78
N PRO A 245 10.95 2.48 -20.74
CA PRO A 245 10.96 1.06 -20.42
C PRO A 245 12.13 0.80 -19.48
N MET A 246 11.87 0.14 -18.36
CA MET A 246 12.90 -0.39 -17.45
C MET A 246 13.74 -1.51 -18.08
N THR A 247 13.54 -1.81 -19.37
CA THR A 247 14.31 -2.77 -20.15
C THR A 247 15.28 -2.04 -21.07
N GLY A 248 16.54 -1.95 -20.67
CA GLY A 248 17.57 -1.34 -21.50
C GLY A 248 18.88 -1.07 -20.76
N ALA A 249 19.41 -2.08 -20.07
CA ALA A 249 20.84 -2.06 -19.77
C ALA A 249 21.57 -2.23 -21.11
N ASP A 250 22.10 -1.13 -21.66
CA ASP A 250 23.12 -1.20 -22.69
C ASP A 250 24.37 -1.83 -22.07
N THR A 251 24.47 -3.16 -22.18
CA THR A 251 25.59 -3.99 -21.71
C THR A 251 26.92 -3.75 -22.47
N SER A 252 27.06 -2.64 -23.19
CA SER A 252 28.22 -2.39 -24.07
C SER A 252 29.12 -1.21 -23.67
N SER A 253 28.89 -0.55 -22.53
CA SER A 253 29.78 0.52 -22.07
C SER A 253 30.53 0.15 -20.77
N PRO A 254 31.89 0.07 -20.80
CA PRO A 254 32.69 -0.12 -19.60
C PRO A 254 32.80 1.21 -18.84
N ALA A 255 31.71 1.63 -18.21
CA ALA A 255 31.69 2.75 -17.26
C ALA A 255 31.49 2.19 -15.84
N SER A 256 32.51 1.45 -15.38
CA SER A 256 32.69 1.11 -13.98
C SER A 256 32.85 2.39 -13.14
N LEU A 257 32.15 2.45 -12.00
CA LEU A 257 32.33 3.41 -10.89
C LEU A 257 31.62 4.77 -10.98
N GLN A 258 30.35 4.81 -11.40
CA GLN A 258 29.49 5.92 -10.98
C GLN A 258 28.88 5.63 -9.59
N SER A 259 28.97 6.63 -8.70
CA SER A 259 28.41 6.59 -7.34
C SER A 259 26.96 6.10 -7.35
N PRO A 260 26.48 5.33 -6.35
CA PRO A 260 25.05 5.01 -6.19
C PRO A 260 24.14 6.24 -6.29
N THR A 261 24.66 7.43 -5.95
CA THR A 261 23.96 8.72 -6.06
C THR A 261 23.75 9.19 -7.51
N ALA A 262 24.59 8.79 -8.47
CA ALA A 262 24.47 9.21 -9.87
C ALA A 262 23.27 8.55 -10.58
N ARG A 263 22.87 7.33 -10.18
CA ARG A 263 21.63 6.69 -10.68
C ARG A 263 20.34 7.31 -10.11
N ILE A 264 20.44 8.05 -9.00
CA ILE A 264 19.30 8.77 -8.39
C ILE A 264 18.90 9.99 -9.24
N GLN A 265 19.82 10.54 -10.05
CA GLN A 265 19.55 11.67 -10.95
C GLN A 265 18.62 11.34 -12.12
N GLY A 266 18.34 10.06 -12.37
CA GLY A 266 17.46 9.59 -13.46
C GLY A 266 16.10 9.06 -12.99
N ILE A 267 15.72 9.25 -11.72
CA ILE A 267 14.37 8.85 -11.26
C ILE A 267 13.35 9.71 -12.01
N PRO A 268 12.35 9.13 -12.70
CA PRO A 268 11.31 9.89 -13.36
C PRO A 268 10.66 10.84 -12.35
N ILE A 269 10.86 12.14 -12.56
CA ILE A 269 10.24 13.20 -11.76
C ILE A 269 8.77 13.21 -12.19
N GLY A 270 7.91 12.60 -11.38
CA GLY A 270 6.51 12.41 -11.73
C GLY A 270 5.82 11.35 -10.90
N ASN A 271 4.55 11.13 -11.22
CA ASN A 271 3.74 10.11 -10.56
C ASN A 271 4.12 8.71 -11.06
N ASN A 272 4.91 8.00 -10.24
CA ASN A 272 5.33 6.64 -10.52
C ASN A 272 4.12 5.73 -10.84
N SER A 273 4.24 4.88 -11.86
CA SER A 273 3.18 3.96 -12.30
C SER A 273 2.65 3.07 -11.18
N TRP A 274 3.48 2.68 -10.21
CA TRP A 274 3.05 1.93 -9.03
C TRP A 274 2.07 2.70 -8.14
N ASN A 275 2.20 4.02 -8.05
CA ASN A 275 1.26 4.84 -7.29
C ASN A 275 -0.11 4.89 -7.99
N ILE A 276 -0.12 5.01 -9.32
CA ILE A 276 -1.33 4.96 -10.14
C ILE A 276 -2.02 3.60 -9.98
N LEU A 277 -1.24 2.52 -10.18
CA LEU A 277 -1.72 1.15 -10.05
C LEU A 277 -2.28 0.89 -8.65
N ARG A 278 -1.64 1.40 -7.60
CA ARG A 278 -2.14 1.27 -6.23
C ARG A 278 -3.49 1.98 -6.03
N ILE A 279 -3.66 3.18 -6.56
CA ILE A 279 -4.94 3.91 -6.48
C ILE A 279 -6.05 3.16 -7.23
N LYS A 280 -5.78 2.76 -8.49
CA LYS A 280 -6.72 1.97 -9.30
C LYS A 280 -7.07 0.65 -8.61
N GLY A 281 -6.07 -0.04 -8.08
CA GLY A 281 -6.23 -1.27 -7.31
C GLY A 281 -7.16 -1.09 -6.11
N ARG A 282 -7.00 0.00 -5.34
CA ARG A 282 -7.91 0.32 -4.22
C ARG A 282 -9.34 0.63 -4.67
N TYR A 283 -9.51 1.24 -5.85
CA TYR A 283 -10.83 1.45 -6.42
C TYR A 283 -11.55 0.12 -6.67
N TYR A 284 -10.91 -0.80 -7.38
CA TYR A 284 -11.47 -2.12 -7.67
C TYR A 284 -11.63 -2.99 -6.43
N ALA A 285 -10.68 -2.93 -5.49
CA ALA A 285 -10.81 -3.60 -4.21
C ALA A 285 -12.03 -3.12 -3.43
N GLY A 286 -12.31 -1.80 -3.42
CA GLY A 286 -13.52 -1.28 -2.81
C GLY A 286 -14.80 -1.73 -3.51
N GLN A 287 -14.80 -1.82 -4.84
CA GLN A 287 -15.91 -2.39 -5.61
C GLN A 287 -16.18 -3.84 -5.19
N TYR A 288 -15.14 -4.64 -5.07
CA TYR A 288 -15.23 -6.02 -4.59
C TYR A 288 -15.77 -6.10 -3.16
N ILE A 289 -15.15 -5.38 -2.21
CA ILE A 289 -15.49 -5.43 -0.78
C ILE A 289 -16.93 -5.00 -0.53
N ILE A 290 -17.42 -3.94 -1.19
CA ILE A 290 -18.79 -3.44 -1.00
C ILE A 290 -19.83 -4.44 -1.50
N HIS A 291 -19.53 -5.16 -2.59
CA HIS A 291 -20.52 -6.02 -3.27
C HIS A 291 -20.38 -7.52 -2.96
N ARG A 292 -19.27 -7.97 -2.36
CA ARG A 292 -19.07 -9.37 -1.95
C ARG A 292 -20.19 -9.96 -1.08
N PRO A 293 -20.86 -9.24 -0.16
CA PRO A 293 -21.90 -9.83 0.67
C PRO A 293 -23.13 -10.29 -0.13
N PHE A 294 -23.31 -9.82 -1.38
CA PHE A 294 -24.36 -10.33 -2.26
C PHE A 294 -24.08 -11.76 -2.72
N ILE A 295 -22.82 -12.09 -2.98
CA ILE A 295 -22.40 -13.46 -3.30
C ILE A 295 -22.65 -14.35 -2.08
N GLU A 296 -22.24 -13.90 -0.90
CA GLU A 296 -22.46 -14.63 0.36
C GLU A 296 -23.96 -14.83 0.63
N PHE A 297 -24.79 -13.82 0.38
CA PHE A 297 -26.24 -13.92 0.49
C PHE A 297 -26.83 -14.99 -0.43
N ILE A 298 -26.38 -15.08 -1.70
CA ILE A 298 -26.82 -16.12 -2.64
C ILE A 298 -26.44 -17.50 -2.10
N VAL A 299 -25.17 -17.68 -1.71
CA VAL A 299 -24.65 -18.97 -1.21
C VAL A 299 -25.43 -19.43 0.03
N LEU A 300 -25.74 -18.51 0.94
CA LEU A 300 -26.47 -18.82 2.18
C LEU A 300 -27.97 -19.08 1.97
N ASN A 301 -28.54 -18.69 0.82
CA ASN A 301 -29.98 -18.81 0.54
C ASN A 301 -30.26 -19.59 -0.75
N ILE A 302 -29.35 -20.47 -1.18
CA ILE A 302 -29.38 -21.11 -2.51
C ILE A 302 -30.72 -21.77 -2.85
N ASP A 303 -31.33 -22.46 -1.89
CA ASP A 303 -32.58 -23.21 -2.09
C ASP A 303 -33.79 -22.30 -2.37
N ASN A 304 -33.77 -21.08 -1.84
CA ASN A 304 -34.90 -20.14 -1.91
C ASN A 304 -34.61 -18.92 -2.80
N PHE A 305 -33.37 -18.76 -3.26
CA PHE A 305 -32.92 -17.57 -4.00
C PHE A 305 -33.66 -17.39 -5.32
N GLU A 306 -34.00 -18.49 -6.00
CA GLU A 306 -34.69 -18.46 -7.29
C GLU A 306 -36.05 -17.76 -7.22
N SER A 307 -36.74 -17.90 -6.08
CA SER A 307 -38.04 -17.26 -5.81
C SER A 307 -37.94 -15.91 -5.09
N HIS A 308 -36.72 -15.42 -4.80
CA HIS A 308 -36.54 -14.25 -3.96
C HIS A 308 -36.94 -12.96 -4.70
N PRO A 309 -37.73 -12.05 -4.08
CA PRO A 309 -38.26 -10.86 -4.76
C PRO A 309 -37.18 -9.90 -5.26
N CYS A 310 -36.00 -9.91 -4.64
CA CYS A 310 -34.85 -9.07 -5.03
C CYS A 310 -33.81 -9.79 -5.91
N LYS A 311 -34.12 -10.97 -6.48
CA LYS A 311 -33.17 -11.82 -7.22
C LYS A 311 -32.33 -11.03 -8.24
N ASP A 312 -32.98 -10.32 -9.16
CA ASP A 312 -32.30 -9.60 -10.24
C ASP A 312 -31.38 -8.49 -9.73
N ALA A 313 -31.81 -7.77 -8.70
CA ALA A 313 -31.01 -6.73 -8.08
C ALA A 313 -29.78 -7.31 -7.38
N VAL A 314 -29.93 -8.43 -6.67
CA VAL A 314 -28.82 -9.14 -6.01
C VAL A 314 -27.83 -9.70 -7.04
N LEU A 315 -28.31 -10.30 -8.14
CA LEU A 315 -27.46 -10.81 -9.21
C LEU A 315 -26.68 -9.67 -9.89
N LYS A 316 -27.32 -8.52 -10.14
CA LYS A 316 -26.66 -7.35 -10.69
C LYS A 316 -25.52 -6.87 -9.80
N ARG A 317 -25.73 -6.81 -8.48
CA ARG A 317 -24.68 -6.42 -7.53
C ARG A 317 -23.58 -7.47 -7.40
N SER A 318 -23.93 -8.74 -7.47
CA SER A 318 -22.95 -9.84 -7.50
C SER A 318 -22.06 -9.75 -8.73
N ARG A 319 -22.61 -9.38 -9.90
CA ARG A 319 -21.82 -9.08 -11.09
C ARG A 319 -20.84 -7.92 -10.83
N SER A 320 -21.29 -6.84 -10.20
CA SER A 320 -20.40 -5.73 -9.83
C SER A 320 -19.26 -6.15 -8.90
N CYS A 321 -19.47 -7.14 -8.03
CA CYS A 321 -18.40 -7.73 -7.23
C CYS A 321 -17.33 -8.42 -8.11
N LEU A 322 -17.77 -9.27 -9.05
CA LEU A 322 -16.90 -9.98 -9.99
C LEU A 322 -16.18 -9.02 -10.95
N ASP A 323 -16.84 -7.95 -11.38
CA ASP A 323 -16.23 -6.88 -12.17
C ASP A 323 -15.10 -6.19 -11.38
N GLY A 324 -15.27 -6.02 -10.06
CA GLY A 324 -14.24 -5.53 -9.16
C GLY A 324 -13.02 -6.45 -9.12
N CYS A 325 -13.21 -7.76 -8.94
CA CYS A 325 -12.12 -8.74 -8.99
C CYS A 325 -11.40 -8.72 -10.35
N THR A 326 -12.17 -8.76 -11.43
CA THR A 326 -11.64 -8.75 -12.80
C THR A 326 -10.85 -7.46 -13.05
N GLY A 327 -11.39 -6.31 -12.67
CA GLY A 327 -10.72 -5.01 -12.82
C GLY A 327 -9.40 -4.93 -12.05
N PHE A 328 -9.35 -5.47 -10.84
CA PHE A 328 -8.14 -5.55 -10.02
C PHE A 328 -7.06 -6.42 -10.68
N ILE A 329 -7.42 -7.63 -11.13
CA ILE A 329 -6.50 -8.57 -11.78
C ILE A 329 -6.00 -7.98 -13.11
N LYS A 330 -6.89 -7.44 -13.94
CA LYS A 330 -6.52 -6.86 -15.23
C LYS A 330 -5.52 -5.73 -15.07
N HIS A 331 -5.73 -4.82 -14.12
CA HIS A 331 -4.79 -3.72 -13.91
C HIS A 331 -3.46 -4.20 -13.34
N LEU A 332 -3.45 -5.19 -12.45
CA LEU A 332 -2.19 -5.78 -11.97
C LEU A 332 -1.42 -6.52 -13.07
N TYR A 333 -2.11 -7.18 -13.99
CA TYR A 333 -1.48 -7.99 -15.03
C TYR A 333 -1.02 -7.14 -16.23
N TYR A 334 -1.93 -6.35 -16.81
CA TYR A 334 -1.67 -5.60 -18.04
C TYR A 334 -0.82 -4.35 -17.84
N ASP A 335 -0.95 -3.62 -16.71
CA ASP A 335 -0.09 -2.46 -16.45
C ASP A 335 1.34 -2.89 -16.04
N CYS A 336 1.55 -4.15 -15.62
CA CYS A 336 2.87 -4.71 -15.32
C CYS A 336 3.50 -5.47 -16.51
N HIS A 337 2.71 -5.93 -17.49
CA HIS A 337 3.17 -6.66 -18.68
C HIS A 337 2.47 -6.13 -19.95
N PRO A 338 2.86 -4.96 -20.47
CA PRO A 338 2.20 -4.35 -21.64
C PRO A 338 2.30 -5.18 -22.92
N ASP A 339 3.23 -6.15 -23.01
CA ASP A 339 3.43 -7.01 -24.19
C ASP A 339 2.65 -8.35 -24.15
N GLY A 340 1.91 -8.64 -23.09
CA GLY A 340 1.20 -9.93 -22.89
C GLY A 340 -0.22 -10.00 -23.46
N GLY A 341 -0.53 -9.20 -24.48
CA GLY A 341 -1.89 -8.81 -24.87
C GLY A 341 -2.86 -9.89 -25.38
N ASP A 342 -2.42 -11.11 -25.70
CA ASP A 342 -3.26 -12.03 -26.50
C ASP A 342 -3.77 -13.30 -25.79
N ASP A 343 -3.37 -13.63 -24.55
CA ASP A 343 -3.63 -14.98 -23.99
C ASP A 343 -4.78 -15.11 -22.97
N LEU A 344 -5.62 -14.08 -22.79
CA LEU A 344 -6.72 -14.13 -21.79
C LEU A 344 -8.12 -13.85 -22.35
N SER A 345 -8.31 -13.92 -23.68
CA SER A 345 -9.65 -13.84 -24.28
C SER A 345 -10.52 -15.09 -24.07
N ASP A 346 -9.99 -16.17 -23.47
CA ASP A 346 -10.67 -17.47 -23.33
C ASP A 346 -10.92 -17.92 -21.86
N ILE A 347 -11.12 -16.99 -20.91
CA ILE A 347 -11.62 -17.33 -19.56
C ILE A 347 -12.90 -16.57 -19.21
#